data_AF-A0A345NYA7-F1
#
_entry.id   AF-A0A345NYA7-F1
#
_cell.length_a   1.000
_cell.length_b   1.000
_cell.length_c   1.000
_cell.angle_alpha   90.00
_cell.angle_beta   90.00
_cell.angle_gamma   90.00
#
_symmetry.space_group_name_H-M   'P 1'
#
loop_
_entity.id
_entity.type
_entity.pdbx_description
1 polymer ?
#
loop_
_entity_poly.entity_id
_entity_poly.type
_entity_poly.pdbx_seq_one_letter_code
_entity_poly.pdbx_strand_id
1 'polypeptide(L)'
;MKQKLLSATLITCIIGSSFAMPSMHHSDIVYAATPTTLSAQQKADETANQLIGTAKSLMGKSTYSTAVYKPTYPYKFSCATFIMYIFEKNGVDLATYNEDYMMQQGTAVSKGQWKKGDLLFFRSKKTGTDPDHVAMYIGDNKVIHMADSKQNIVISDLRDKAYYTENYFGARRVIPSLLPSSPATIGDQIVSSAYDLQNKATIGTVNNESAKRFTTTGFINYIYKNNGVMLNSSTIKELQSKGATVSRSALQKGDLIFFSSAIGSKTPSLVAIYAGEHRLIIPSTGEVITRVLLADYYADRYITAKRVLTRNVSNRSSL
;
A
#
# COMPACT_ATOMS: atom_id res chain seq x y z
N MET A 1 49.89 -21.17 -76.91
CA MET A 1 50.73 -19.99 -76.60
C MET A 1 49.88 -18.94 -75.92
N LYS A 2 50.47 -18.26 -74.93
CA LYS A 2 50.06 -17.03 -74.18
C LYS A 2 49.21 -16.05 -75.03
N GLN A 3 48.31 -15.21 -74.50
CA GLN A 3 48.54 -14.21 -73.44
C GLN A 3 47.23 -13.46 -73.08
N LYS A 4 47.15 -12.98 -71.82
CA LYS A 4 46.20 -11.96 -71.32
C LYS A 4 46.50 -10.60 -71.95
N LEU A 5 45.53 -9.65 -71.95
CA LEU A 5 45.69 -8.35 -71.25
C LEU A 5 44.45 -7.43 -71.36
N LEU A 6 44.23 -6.72 -70.24
CA LEU A 6 43.28 -5.64 -70.00
C LEU A 6 43.68 -4.33 -70.71
N SER A 7 42.70 -3.45 -70.95
CA SER A 7 42.79 -1.98 -70.74
C SER A 7 41.43 -1.36 -71.09
N ALA A 8 40.75 -0.67 -70.19
CA ALA A 8 41.02 0.63 -69.58
C ALA A 8 40.24 1.77 -70.29
N THR A 9 39.48 2.46 -69.44
CA THR A 9 38.47 3.51 -69.60
C THR A 9 39.02 4.85 -70.10
N LEU A 10 38.24 5.65 -70.86
CA LEU A 10 38.00 7.08 -70.54
C LEU A 10 36.84 7.75 -71.32
N ILE A 11 35.74 8.01 -70.58
CA ILE A 11 34.93 9.25 -70.42
C ILE A 11 34.61 10.14 -71.64
N THR A 12 33.30 10.39 -71.83
CA THR A 12 32.78 11.65 -72.38
C THR A 12 31.51 12.05 -71.62
N CYS A 13 31.50 13.28 -71.06
CA CYS A 13 30.39 13.89 -70.32
C CYS A 13 29.22 14.23 -71.25
N ILE A 14 27.99 13.89 -70.83
CA ILE A 14 26.75 14.46 -71.35
C ILE A 14 26.06 15.22 -70.21
N ILE A 15 25.74 16.47 -70.48
CA ILE A 15 25.08 17.40 -69.56
C ILE A 15 23.59 17.07 -69.59
N GLY A 16 23.04 16.56 -68.49
CA GLY A 16 21.62 16.30 -68.30
C GLY A 16 21.10 17.13 -67.13
N SER A 17 20.15 18.02 -67.42
CA SER A 17 19.46 18.87 -66.44
C SER A 17 18.67 18.04 -65.43
N SER A 18 19.07 18.09 -64.16
CA SER A 18 18.41 17.42 -63.04
C SER A 18 17.13 18.14 -62.61
N PHE A 19 15.98 17.49 -62.81
CA PHE A 19 14.78 17.79 -62.02
C PHE A 19 14.90 17.09 -60.66
N ALA A 20 15.09 17.86 -59.59
CA ALA A 20 15.05 17.35 -58.23
C ALA A 20 13.60 17.06 -57.85
N MET A 21 13.24 15.78 -57.72
CA MET A 21 12.00 15.37 -57.05
C MET A 21 12.18 15.51 -55.53
N PRO A 22 11.20 16.07 -54.79
CA PRO A 22 11.28 16.12 -53.33
C PRO A 22 11.24 14.69 -52.77
N SER A 23 12.29 14.32 -52.03
CA SER A 23 12.32 13.08 -51.27
C SER A 23 11.29 13.19 -50.15
N MET A 24 10.20 12.42 -50.21
CA MET A 24 9.28 12.26 -49.09
C MET A 24 10.03 11.53 -47.97
N HIS A 25 10.50 12.29 -46.98
CA HIS A 25 10.89 11.74 -45.69
C HIS A 25 9.65 11.11 -45.04
N HIS A 26 9.49 9.80 -45.19
CA HIS A 26 8.58 9.03 -44.36
C HIS A 26 9.14 9.10 -42.94
N SER A 27 8.52 9.94 -42.11
CA SER A 27 8.84 9.98 -40.69
C SER A 27 8.21 8.73 -40.10
N ASP A 28 9.02 7.73 -39.77
CA ASP A 28 8.56 6.60 -38.96
C ASP A 28 8.02 7.17 -37.65
N ILE A 29 6.70 7.18 -37.52
CA ILE A 29 6.04 7.53 -36.26
C ILE A 29 6.36 6.38 -35.32
N VAL A 30 7.38 6.57 -34.48
CA VAL A 30 7.65 5.68 -33.35
C VAL A 30 6.44 5.77 -32.45
N TYR A 31 5.54 4.79 -32.54
CA TYR A 31 4.45 4.64 -31.59
C TYR A 31 5.12 4.32 -30.24
N ALA A 32 5.24 5.32 -29.37
CA ALA A 32 5.70 5.10 -28.01
C ALA A 32 4.80 4.02 -27.41
N ALA A 33 5.39 2.90 -26.99
CA ALA A 33 4.66 1.84 -26.31
C ALA A 33 3.92 2.48 -25.13
N THR A 34 2.58 2.48 -25.18
CA THR A 34 1.76 2.86 -24.04
C THR A 34 2.22 2.00 -22.85
N PRO A 35 2.61 2.59 -21.71
CA PRO A 35 3.03 1.81 -20.56
C PRO A 35 1.87 0.88 -20.18
N THR A 36 2.07 -0.42 -20.37
CA THR A 36 1.09 -1.43 -19.99
C THR A 36 0.90 -1.35 -18.48
N THR A 37 -0.23 -0.81 -18.03
CA THR A 37 -0.60 -0.82 -16.62
C THR A 37 -0.73 -2.28 -16.18
N LEU A 38 0.08 -2.71 -15.22
CA LEU A 38 -0.02 -4.05 -14.64
C LEU A 38 -1.45 -4.30 -14.14
N SER A 39 -1.97 -5.49 -14.40
CA SER A 39 -3.20 -5.95 -13.77
C SER A 39 -3.01 -6.02 -12.25
N ALA A 40 -4.10 -5.91 -11.49
CA ALA A 40 -4.05 -5.99 -10.02
C ALA A 40 -3.42 -7.31 -9.54
N GLN A 41 -3.60 -8.41 -10.28
CA GLN A 41 -3.01 -9.70 -9.97
C GLN A 41 -1.49 -9.72 -10.20
N GLN A 42 -1.02 -9.18 -11.33
CA GLN A 42 0.44 -9.08 -11.59
C GLN A 42 1.13 -8.22 -10.53
N LYS A 43 0.54 -7.08 -10.17
CA LYS A 43 1.07 -6.23 -9.10
C LYS A 43 1.09 -6.96 -7.75
N ALA A 44 0.04 -7.74 -7.44
CA ALA A 44 0.03 -8.56 -6.23
C ALA A 44 1.15 -9.61 -6.23
N ASP A 45 1.41 -10.27 -7.36
CA ASP A 45 2.46 -11.28 -7.48
C ASP A 45 3.86 -10.66 -7.36
N GLU A 46 4.08 -9.49 -7.96
CA GLU A 46 5.32 -8.71 -7.81
C GLU A 46 5.54 -8.30 -6.35
N THR A 47 4.53 -7.71 -5.70
CA THR A 47 4.61 -7.35 -4.28
C THR A 47 4.87 -8.58 -3.42
N ALA A 48 4.20 -9.71 -3.66
CA ALA A 48 4.46 -10.94 -2.93
C ALA A 48 5.93 -11.40 -3.05
N ASN A 49 6.49 -11.34 -4.26
CA ASN A 49 7.90 -11.69 -4.47
C ASN A 49 8.85 -10.72 -3.77
N GLN A 50 8.55 -9.42 -3.75
CA GLN A 50 9.32 -8.42 -3.01
C GLN A 50 9.29 -8.68 -1.49
N LEU A 51 8.10 -8.93 -0.93
CA LEU A 51 7.93 -9.30 0.47
C LEU A 51 8.76 -10.54 0.84
N ILE A 52 8.72 -11.58 0.01
CA ILE A 52 9.51 -12.80 0.19
C ILE A 52 11.01 -12.50 0.13
N GLY A 53 11.45 -11.66 -0.80
CA GLY A 53 12.84 -11.22 -0.93
C GLY A 53 13.33 -10.49 0.33
N THR A 54 12.56 -9.52 0.82
CA THR A 54 12.87 -8.81 2.07
C THR A 54 12.91 -9.76 3.26
N ALA A 55 11.92 -10.63 3.41
CA ALA A 55 11.85 -11.62 4.47
C ALA A 55 13.09 -12.54 4.50
N LYS A 56 13.50 -13.07 3.35
CA LYS A 56 14.72 -13.88 3.21
C LYS A 56 15.99 -13.10 3.55
N SER A 57 16.06 -11.82 3.19
CA SER A 57 17.25 -10.99 3.45
C SER A 57 17.55 -10.77 4.94
N LEU A 58 16.54 -10.95 5.79
CA LEU A 58 16.57 -10.78 7.25
C LEU A 58 16.90 -12.08 8.00
N MET A 59 16.86 -13.23 7.32
CA MET A 59 17.26 -14.52 7.88
C MET A 59 18.73 -14.47 8.33
N GLY A 60 19.00 -14.97 9.53
CA GLY A 60 20.33 -14.90 10.15
C GLY A 60 20.75 -13.52 10.67
N LYS A 61 19.97 -12.46 10.44
CA LYS A 61 20.27 -11.08 10.91
C LYS A 61 19.30 -10.58 11.99
N SER A 62 18.27 -11.35 12.28
CA SER A 62 17.16 -10.99 13.16
C SER A 62 17.01 -11.99 14.28
N THR A 63 16.67 -11.50 15.48
CA THR A 63 16.40 -12.33 16.65
C THR A 63 14.96 -12.17 17.11
N TYR A 64 14.37 -13.23 17.66
CA TYR A 64 13.02 -13.19 18.21
C TYR A 64 12.95 -12.29 19.47
N SER A 65 11.91 -11.46 19.57
CA SER A 65 11.58 -10.75 20.79
C SER A 65 10.12 -10.27 20.77
N THR A 66 9.38 -10.57 21.85
CA THR A 66 8.07 -9.97 22.11
C THR A 66 8.16 -8.67 22.92
N ALA A 67 9.31 -8.42 23.56
CA ALA A 67 9.52 -7.25 24.41
C ALA A 67 10.15 -6.07 23.67
N VAL A 68 10.92 -6.33 22.60
CA VAL A 68 11.68 -5.31 21.89
C VAL A 68 11.42 -5.40 20.39
N TYR A 69 10.83 -4.34 19.84
CA TYR A 69 10.81 -4.09 18.40
C TYR A 69 12.05 -3.28 18.01
N LYS A 70 12.89 -3.83 17.13
CA LYS A 70 14.07 -3.13 16.61
C LYS A 70 14.17 -3.26 15.08
N PRO A 71 13.72 -2.25 14.32
CA PRO A 71 13.70 -2.26 12.85
C PRO A 71 15.06 -1.93 12.19
N THR A 72 16.16 -2.04 12.93
CA THR A 72 17.54 -1.80 12.48
C THR A 72 18.50 -2.88 13.00
N TYR A 73 19.62 -3.11 12.31
CA TYR A 73 20.57 -4.15 12.68
C TYR A 73 21.23 -3.92 14.07
N PRO A 74 21.48 -4.98 14.86
CA PRO A 74 20.86 -6.30 14.78
C PRO A 74 19.36 -6.22 15.05
N TYR A 75 18.56 -6.85 14.19
CA TYR A 75 17.10 -6.71 14.18
C TYR A 75 16.44 -7.55 15.29
N LYS A 76 15.29 -7.07 15.79
CA LYS A 76 14.48 -7.79 16.79
C LYS A 76 12.99 -7.71 16.45
N PHE A 77 12.35 -8.86 16.33
CA PHE A 77 10.93 -8.97 15.96
C PHE A 77 10.21 -10.11 16.70
N SER A 78 8.93 -9.95 16.94
CA SER A 78 7.94 -11.02 17.10
C SER A 78 7.47 -11.54 15.72
N CYS A 79 6.58 -12.53 15.69
CA CYS A 79 5.93 -12.99 14.46
C CYS A 79 5.17 -11.86 13.72
N ALA A 80 4.27 -11.16 14.39
CA ALA A 80 3.52 -10.07 13.74
C ALA A 80 4.34 -8.81 13.47
N THR A 81 5.29 -8.41 14.33
CA THR A 81 6.15 -7.24 14.01
C THR A 81 7.13 -7.53 12.87
N PHE A 82 7.52 -8.80 12.67
CA PHE A 82 8.25 -9.22 11.47
C PHE A 82 7.42 -9.06 10.20
N ILE A 83 6.17 -9.54 10.22
CA ILE A 83 5.24 -9.39 9.10
C ILE A 83 4.96 -7.90 8.81
N MET A 84 4.66 -7.10 9.83
CA MET A 84 4.50 -5.65 9.71
C MET A 84 5.74 -5.01 9.06
N TYR A 85 6.94 -5.33 9.54
CA TYR A 85 8.18 -4.76 9.00
C TYR A 85 8.39 -5.09 7.52
N ILE A 86 8.27 -6.36 7.11
CA ILE A 86 8.49 -6.72 5.70
C ILE A 86 7.45 -6.08 4.79
N PHE A 87 6.20 -5.92 5.26
CA PHE A 87 5.14 -5.23 4.52
C PHE A 87 5.46 -3.72 4.37
N GLU A 88 5.81 -3.05 5.47
CA GLU A 88 6.17 -1.62 5.47
C GLU A 88 7.36 -1.32 4.56
N LYS A 89 8.41 -2.17 4.60
CA LYS A 89 9.59 -1.99 3.73
C LYS A 89 9.29 -2.15 2.24
N ASN A 90 8.15 -2.75 1.89
CA ASN A 90 7.67 -2.90 0.53
C ASN A 90 6.45 -2.00 0.24
N GLY A 91 6.25 -0.94 1.02
CA GLY A 91 5.23 0.09 0.76
C GLY A 91 3.80 -0.36 1.05
N VAL A 92 3.60 -1.41 1.86
CA VAL A 92 2.29 -1.88 2.28
C VAL A 92 2.16 -1.72 3.78
N ASP A 93 1.28 -0.83 4.24
CA ASP A 93 1.04 -0.62 5.66
C ASP A 93 -0.05 -1.57 6.18
N LEU A 94 0.25 -2.43 7.16
CA LEU A 94 -0.78 -3.22 7.84
C LEU A 94 -1.50 -2.43 8.95
N ALA A 95 -1.00 -1.26 9.35
CA ALA A 95 -1.50 -0.43 10.45
C ALA A 95 -1.58 -1.14 11.82
N THR A 96 -1.01 -2.34 11.94
CA THR A 96 -1.04 -3.17 13.13
C THR A 96 0.09 -4.19 13.15
N TYR A 97 0.49 -4.57 14.35
CA TYR A 97 1.32 -5.74 14.65
C TYR A 97 0.58 -6.72 15.58
N ASN A 98 -0.73 -6.59 15.70
CA ASN A 98 -1.59 -7.52 16.44
C ASN A 98 -2.30 -8.47 15.45
N GLU A 99 -2.15 -9.76 15.70
CA GLU A 99 -2.61 -10.86 14.86
C GLU A 99 -4.14 -10.88 14.70
N ASP A 100 -4.89 -10.56 15.74
CA ASP A 100 -6.36 -10.49 15.70
C ASP A 100 -6.84 -9.41 14.73
N TYR A 101 -6.15 -8.26 14.71
CA TYR A 101 -6.45 -7.20 13.75
C TYR A 101 -5.96 -7.52 12.34
N MET A 102 -4.80 -8.16 12.18
CA MET A 102 -4.38 -8.66 10.86
C MET A 102 -5.38 -9.67 10.30
N MET A 103 -5.95 -10.51 11.16
CA MET A 103 -7.03 -11.45 10.81
C MET A 103 -8.34 -10.78 10.42
N GLN A 104 -8.47 -9.46 10.53
CA GLN A 104 -9.65 -8.73 10.10
C GLN A 104 -9.40 -7.96 8.79
N GLN A 105 -8.20 -8.07 8.21
CA GLN A 105 -7.84 -7.42 6.95
C GLN A 105 -7.94 -8.36 5.77
N GLY A 106 -8.25 -7.80 4.60
CA GLY A 106 -8.31 -8.52 3.35
C GLY A 106 -9.43 -9.56 3.32
N THR A 107 -9.28 -10.51 2.39
CA THR A 107 -10.30 -11.54 2.17
C THR A 107 -9.93 -12.85 2.86
N ALA A 108 -10.93 -13.56 3.41
CA ALA A 108 -10.72 -14.90 3.94
C ALA A 108 -10.28 -15.85 2.81
N VAL A 109 -9.29 -16.70 3.08
CA VAL A 109 -8.82 -17.71 2.14
C VAL A 109 -9.07 -19.10 2.70
N SER A 110 -9.77 -19.93 1.93
CA SER A 110 -9.99 -21.33 2.27
C SER A 110 -8.65 -22.08 2.37
N LYS A 111 -8.57 -23.03 3.31
CA LYS A 111 -7.38 -23.87 3.51
C LYS A 111 -6.93 -24.51 2.19
N GLY A 112 -5.64 -24.39 1.87
CA GLY A 112 -5.05 -24.92 0.64
C GLY A 112 -5.23 -24.06 -0.62
N GLN A 113 -6.04 -23.00 -0.58
CA GLN A 113 -6.22 -22.04 -1.70
C GLN A 113 -5.31 -20.81 -1.55
N TRP A 114 -4.16 -21.00 -0.91
CA TRP A 114 -3.22 -19.94 -0.58
C TRP A 114 -2.40 -19.51 -1.79
N LYS A 115 -2.13 -18.22 -1.87
CA LYS A 115 -1.22 -17.59 -2.83
C LYS A 115 -0.05 -16.96 -2.08
N LYS A 116 1.06 -16.76 -2.78
CA LYS A 116 2.24 -16.07 -2.21
C LYS A 116 1.80 -14.71 -1.63
N GLY A 117 2.28 -14.41 -0.42
CA GLY A 117 1.90 -13.19 0.30
C GLY A 117 0.64 -13.30 1.15
N ASP A 118 -0.14 -14.38 1.05
CA ASP A 118 -1.24 -14.63 2.00
C ASP A 118 -0.68 -14.81 3.41
N LEU A 119 -1.36 -14.24 4.41
CA LEU A 119 -1.02 -14.39 5.82
C LEU A 119 -1.78 -15.59 6.39
N LEU A 120 -1.04 -16.55 6.95
CA LEU A 120 -1.56 -17.74 7.59
C LEU A 120 -1.40 -17.59 9.10
N PHE A 121 -2.47 -17.88 9.82
CA PHE A 121 -2.55 -17.68 11.26
C PHE A 121 -2.68 -19.01 11.98
N PHE A 122 -2.02 -19.10 13.12
CA PHE A 122 -1.94 -20.30 13.93
C PHE A 122 -2.12 -19.96 15.41
N ARG A 123 -2.50 -20.98 16.17
CA ARG A 123 -2.47 -20.96 17.64
C ARG A 123 -1.15 -21.57 18.12
N SER A 124 -0.60 -21.11 19.22
CA SER A 124 0.60 -21.71 19.82
C SER A 124 0.22 -22.94 20.64
N LYS A 125 -1.04 -23.01 21.07
CA LYS A 125 -1.65 -24.16 21.72
C LYS A 125 -2.96 -24.51 21.04
N LYS A 126 -3.20 -25.81 20.85
CA LYS A 126 -4.43 -26.34 20.23
C LYS A 126 -5.71 -25.87 20.92
N THR A 127 -5.63 -25.67 22.24
CA THR A 127 -6.72 -25.19 23.10
C THR A 127 -6.88 -23.66 23.12
N GLY A 128 -6.04 -22.92 22.41
CA GLY A 128 -6.18 -21.46 22.30
C GLY A 128 -7.45 -21.06 21.55
N THR A 129 -8.01 -19.91 21.91
CA THR A 129 -9.20 -19.33 21.27
C THR A 129 -8.81 -18.46 20.08
N ASP A 130 -7.69 -17.74 20.20
CA ASP A 130 -7.27 -16.67 19.29
C ASP A 130 -5.94 -17.00 18.61
N PRO A 131 -5.64 -16.43 17.44
CA PRO A 131 -4.34 -16.58 16.79
C PRO A 131 -3.26 -15.82 17.55
N ASP A 132 -2.15 -16.50 17.87
CA ASP A 132 -0.99 -15.92 18.55
C ASP A 132 0.30 -16.09 17.73
N HIS A 133 0.16 -16.57 16.49
CA HIS A 133 1.25 -16.72 15.54
C HIS A 133 0.80 -16.46 14.11
N VAL A 134 1.63 -15.75 13.35
CA VAL A 134 1.39 -15.43 11.94
C VAL A 134 2.61 -15.75 11.09
N ALA A 135 2.35 -16.27 9.89
CA ALA A 135 3.36 -16.61 8.89
C ALA A 135 2.91 -16.16 7.49
N MET A 136 3.84 -15.81 6.62
CA MET A 136 3.52 -15.46 5.24
C MET A 136 3.74 -16.68 4.34
N TYR A 137 2.73 -17.05 3.54
CA TYR A 137 2.85 -18.12 2.56
C TYR A 137 3.76 -17.73 1.41
N ILE A 138 4.68 -18.62 1.04
CA ILE A 138 5.71 -18.35 0.01
C ILE A 138 5.62 -19.30 -1.20
N GLY A 139 4.58 -20.14 -1.28
CA GLY A 139 4.43 -21.18 -2.30
C GLY A 139 4.88 -22.56 -1.81
N ASP A 140 4.57 -23.60 -2.58
CA ASP A 140 5.07 -24.97 -2.37
C ASP A 140 4.87 -25.52 -0.95
N ASN A 141 3.69 -25.24 -0.38
CA ASN A 141 3.32 -25.57 1.01
C ASN A 141 4.27 -25.00 2.07
N LYS A 142 4.97 -23.90 1.78
CA LYS A 142 5.92 -23.27 2.69
C LYS A 142 5.44 -21.92 3.17
N VAL A 143 5.87 -21.59 4.38
CA VAL A 143 5.72 -20.27 4.98
C VAL A 143 7.07 -19.73 5.44
N ILE A 144 7.21 -18.41 5.45
CA ILE A 144 8.30 -17.71 6.13
C ILE A 144 7.75 -16.96 7.34
N HIS A 145 8.42 -17.10 8.49
CA HIS A 145 7.98 -16.47 9.73
C HIS A 145 9.12 -16.33 10.72
N MET A 146 8.99 -15.37 11.64
CA MET A 146 9.76 -15.32 12.87
C MET A 146 9.12 -16.33 13.84
N ALA A 147 9.71 -17.51 13.98
CA ALA A 147 9.10 -18.67 14.65
C ALA A 147 9.09 -18.55 16.17
N ASP A 148 10.27 -18.55 16.79
CA ASP A 148 10.44 -18.48 18.23
C ASP A 148 11.88 -18.05 18.59
N SER A 149 12.19 -17.99 19.89
CA SER A 149 13.51 -17.62 20.41
C SER A 149 14.65 -18.58 20.09
N LYS A 150 14.37 -19.80 19.61
CA LYS A 150 15.38 -20.78 19.23
C LYS A 150 15.66 -20.74 17.74
N GLN A 151 14.61 -20.59 16.93
CA GLN A 151 14.67 -20.72 15.48
C GLN A 151 14.82 -19.36 14.77
N ASN A 152 14.34 -18.26 15.37
CA ASN A 152 14.24 -16.95 14.73
C ASN A 152 13.47 -17.02 13.38
N ILE A 153 13.93 -16.32 12.33
CA ILE A 153 13.28 -16.38 11.01
C ILE A 153 13.63 -17.68 10.31
N VAL A 154 12.62 -18.48 9.97
CA VAL A 154 12.76 -19.75 9.25
C VAL A 154 11.75 -19.86 8.12
N ILE A 155 12.09 -20.71 7.14
CA ILE A 155 11.16 -21.23 6.16
C ILE A 155 10.74 -22.62 6.64
N SER A 156 9.44 -22.84 6.75
CA SER A 156 8.89 -24.11 7.24
C SER A 156 7.93 -24.69 6.21
N ASP A 157 8.04 -25.99 5.95
CA ASP A 157 7.03 -26.72 5.19
C ASP A 157 5.87 -27.09 6.12
N LEU A 158 4.65 -26.75 5.71
CA LEU A 158 3.43 -26.97 6.49
C LEU A 158 3.11 -28.45 6.69
N ARG A 159 3.80 -29.36 5.99
CA ARG A 159 3.66 -30.82 6.11
C ARG A 159 4.58 -31.43 7.17
N ASP A 160 5.65 -30.73 7.55
CA ASP A 160 6.73 -31.31 8.38
C ASP A 160 6.32 -31.52 9.84
N LYS A 161 5.32 -30.77 10.33
CA LYS A 161 4.91 -30.80 11.73
C LYS A 161 3.39 -30.76 11.85
N ALA A 162 2.84 -31.62 12.73
CA ALA A 162 1.43 -31.60 13.11
C ALA A 162 0.97 -30.24 13.64
N TYR A 163 1.90 -29.43 14.17
CA TYR A 163 1.62 -28.05 14.58
C TYR A 163 0.86 -27.25 13.51
N TYR A 164 1.29 -27.30 12.25
CA TYR A 164 0.71 -26.51 11.16
C TYR A 164 -0.66 -27.00 10.72
N THR A 165 -1.01 -28.26 10.99
CA THR A 165 -2.33 -28.81 10.66
C THR A 165 -3.30 -28.67 11.83
N GLU A 166 -2.86 -28.94 13.06
CA GLU A 166 -3.68 -28.95 14.27
C GLU A 166 -3.94 -27.56 14.83
N ASN A 167 -3.04 -26.60 14.63
CA ASN A 167 -3.17 -25.25 15.17
C ASN A 167 -3.52 -24.21 14.10
N TYR A 168 -3.83 -24.63 12.88
CA TYR A 168 -4.26 -23.71 11.82
C TYR A 168 -5.54 -22.98 12.24
N PHE A 169 -5.49 -21.65 12.27
CA PHE A 169 -6.61 -20.79 12.63
C PHE A 169 -7.35 -20.28 11.38
N GLY A 170 -6.61 -19.81 10.38
CA GLY A 170 -7.20 -19.23 9.17
C GLY A 170 -6.15 -18.58 8.28
N ALA A 171 -6.59 -18.01 7.15
CA ALA A 171 -5.73 -17.27 6.24
C ALA A 171 -6.42 -16.02 5.67
N ARG A 172 -5.62 -14.98 5.43
CA ARG A 172 -6.05 -13.71 4.84
C ARG A 172 -5.21 -13.37 3.61
N ARG A 173 -5.91 -13.00 2.54
CA ARG A 173 -5.32 -12.39 1.35
C ARG A 173 -5.47 -10.88 1.43
N VAL A 174 -4.37 -10.23 1.78
CA VAL A 174 -4.29 -8.78 2.03
C VAL A 174 -3.77 -7.98 0.83
N ILE A 175 -3.22 -8.66 -0.18
CA ILE A 175 -2.88 -8.07 -1.48
C ILE A 175 -3.72 -8.74 -2.58
N PRO A 176 -4.31 -7.97 -3.53
CA PRO A 176 -4.04 -6.56 -3.82
C PRO A 176 -4.87 -5.54 -3.02
N SER A 177 -5.76 -5.92 -2.08
CA SER A 177 -6.70 -4.97 -1.45
C SER A 177 -6.02 -3.82 -0.70
N LEU A 178 -4.87 -4.07 -0.07
CA LEU A 178 -4.07 -3.03 0.60
C LEU A 178 -3.28 -2.14 -0.37
N LEU A 179 -3.18 -2.51 -1.65
CA LEU A 179 -2.50 -1.74 -2.67
C LEU A 179 -3.45 -0.69 -3.29
N PRO A 180 -2.91 0.38 -3.89
CA PRO A 180 -3.70 1.27 -4.75
C PRO A 180 -4.34 0.49 -5.91
N SER A 181 -5.59 0.81 -6.25
CA SER A 181 -6.23 0.27 -7.45
C SER A 181 -5.49 0.67 -8.73
N SER A 182 -5.78 -0.02 -9.84
CA SER A 182 -5.25 0.28 -11.16
C SER A 182 -6.42 0.39 -12.16
N PRO A 183 -6.77 1.60 -12.65
CA PRO A 183 -6.18 2.89 -12.30
C PRO A 183 -6.50 3.31 -10.85
N ALA A 184 -5.66 4.17 -10.27
CA ALA A 184 -5.84 4.66 -8.90
C ALA A 184 -7.06 5.59 -8.79
N THR A 185 -7.91 5.38 -7.78
CA THR A 185 -9.00 6.31 -7.47
C THR A 185 -8.49 7.55 -6.74
N ILE A 186 -9.30 8.61 -6.64
CA ILE A 186 -8.98 9.78 -5.80
C ILE A 186 -8.74 9.34 -4.34
N GLY A 187 -9.52 8.36 -3.86
CA GLY A 187 -9.32 7.77 -2.54
C GLY A 187 -7.94 7.12 -2.37
N ASP A 188 -7.47 6.39 -3.39
CA ASP A 188 -6.12 5.82 -3.38
C ASP A 188 -5.03 6.90 -3.38
N GLN A 189 -5.22 7.98 -4.15
CA GLN A 189 -4.27 9.09 -4.22
C GLN A 189 -4.19 9.87 -2.89
N ILE A 190 -5.34 10.12 -2.25
CA ILE A 190 -5.42 10.70 -0.90
C ILE A 190 -4.67 9.85 0.12
N VAL A 191 -4.92 8.54 0.10
CA VAL A 191 -4.29 7.58 1.02
C VAL A 191 -2.78 7.52 0.77
N SER A 192 -2.34 7.43 -0.47
CA SER A 192 -0.92 7.46 -0.84
C SER A 192 -0.24 8.75 -0.37
N SER A 193 -0.86 9.90 -0.64
CA SER A 193 -0.33 11.21 -0.23
C SER A 193 -0.20 11.34 1.29
N ALA A 194 -1.14 10.76 2.03
CA ALA A 194 -1.12 10.77 3.50
C ALA A 194 -0.02 9.85 4.04
N TYR A 195 0.16 8.67 3.46
CA TYR A 195 1.28 7.76 3.77
C TYR A 195 2.63 8.38 3.44
N ASP A 196 2.75 9.12 2.34
CA ASP A 196 4.01 9.77 1.96
C ASP A 196 4.50 10.80 2.99
N LEU A 197 3.58 11.35 3.78
CA LEU A 197 3.87 12.26 4.88
C LEU A 197 4.07 11.57 6.24
N GLN A 198 3.86 10.25 6.32
CA GLN A 198 4.19 9.47 7.51
C GLN A 198 5.68 9.60 7.82
N ASN A 199 6.02 9.90 9.07
CA ASN A 199 7.39 10.18 9.54
C ASN A 199 8.09 11.40 8.89
N LYS A 200 7.39 12.18 8.04
CA LYS A 200 7.94 13.40 7.39
C LYS A 200 7.21 14.67 7.81
N ALA A 201 5.94 14.56 8.20
CA ALA A 201 5.14 15.67 8.67
C ALA A 201 5.09 15.72 10.21
N THR A 202 5.09 16.93 10.76
CA THR A 202 4.87 17.17 12.20
C THR A 202 3.49 17.77 12.40
N ILE A 203 2.69 17.20 13.30
CA ILE A 203 1.37 17.73 13.64
C ILE A 203 1.46 18.53 14.96
N GLY A 204 0.91 19.74 14.97
CA GLY A 204 0.91 20.63 16.13
C GLY A 204 -0.12 21.75 15.99
N THR A 205 0.24 22.94 16.45
CA THR A 205 -0.64 24.12 16.49
C THR A 205 -0.46 25.08 15.32
N VAL A 206 0.56 24.86 14.48
CA VAL A 206 0.94 25.76 13.37
C VAL A 206 0.83 25.03 12.05
N ASN A 207 0.25 25.70 11.05
CA ASN A 207 0.19 25.21 9.67
C ASN A 207 1.25 25.92 8.80
N ASN A 208 2.21 25.15 8.28
CA ASN A 208 3.25 25.57 7.35
C ASN A 208 3.55 24.40 6.39
N GLU A 209 2.95 24.45 5.20
CA GLU A 209 3.01 23.39 4.19
C GLU A 209 4.44 23.16 3.64
N SER A 210 5.24 24.23 3.54
CA SER A 210 6.63 24.16 3.07
C SER A 210 7.51 23.41 4.06
N ALA A 211 7.30 23.62 5.37
CA ALA A 211 8.01 22.93 6.44
C ALA A 211 7.39 21.58 6.83
N LYS A 212 6.32 21.13 6.14
CA LYS A 212 5.55 19.93 6.49
C LYS A 212 5.06 19.91 7.95
N ARG A 213 4.72 21.10 8.47
CA ARG A 213 4.12 21.27 9.80
C ARG A 213 2.66 21.58 9.62
N PHE A 214 1.78 20.87 10.30
CA PHE A 214 0.34 21.01 10.10
C PHE A 214 -0.41 21.06 11.42
N THR A 215 -1.54 21.75 11.45
CA THR A 215 -2.60 21.41 12.41
C THR A 215 -3.32 20.14 11.95
N THR A 216 -4.11 19.49 12.81
CA THR A 216 -4.93 18.33 12.42
C THR A 216 -5.80 18.65 11.19
N THR A 217 -6.52 19.77 11.21
CA THR A 217 -7.34 20.22 10.08
C THR A 217 -6.51 20.68 8.89
N GLY A 218 -5.38 21.33 9.13
CA GLY A 218 -4.41 21.75 8.10
C GLY A 218 -3.85 20.57 7.31
N PHE A 219 -3.54 19.45 7.98
CA PHE A 219 -3.09 18.23 7.34
C PHE A 219 -4.16 17.65 6.41
N ILE A 220 -5.40 17.53 6.92
CA ILE A 220 -6.54 17.05 6.12
C ILE A 220 -6.77 17.97 4.91
N ASN A 221 -6.82 19.29 5.10
CA ASN A 221 -6.97 20.23 3.98
C ASN A 221 -5.83 20.09 2.96
N TYR A 222 -4.57 19.98 3.40
CA TYR A 222 -3.41 19.83 2.51
C TYR A 222 -3.49 18.56 1.66
N ILE A 223 -3.78 17.41 2.28
CA ILE A 223 -3.90 16.13 1.58
C ILE A 223 -5.02 16.20 0.55
N TYR A 224 -6.21 16.66 0.93
CA TYR A 224 -7.36 16.66 0.02
C TYR A 224 -7.18 17.72 -1.09
N LYS A 225 -6.66 18.91 -0.78
CA LYS A 225 -6.36 19.97 -1.76
C LYS A 225 -5.42 19.48 -2.85
N ASN A 226 -4.33 18.81 -2.47
CA ASN A 226 -3.34 18.30 -3.42
C ASN A 226 -3.87 17.16 -4.29
N ASN A 227 -5.00 16.56 -3.91
CA ASN A 227 -5.72 15.54 -4.66
C ASN A 227 -7.02 16.08 -5.29
N GLY A 228 -7.14 17.40 -5.44
CA GLY A 228 -8.25 18.06 -6.16
C GLY A 228 -9.55 18.21 -5.36
N VAL A 229 -9.54 17.99 -4.05
CA VAL A 229 -10.71 18.10 -3.17
C VAL A 229 -10.54 19.27 -2.20
N MET A 230 -11.30 20.35 -2.41
CA MET A 230 -11.24 21.54 -1.57
C MET A 230 -12.20 21.44 -0.38
N LEU A 231 -11.67 21.24 0.83
CA LEU A 231 -12.48 21.13 2.05
C LEU A 231 -12.67 22.47 2.78
N ASN A 232 -11.66 23.36 2.73
CA ASN A 232 -11.65 24.70 3.32
C ASN A 232 -12.26 24.76 4.73
N SER A 233 -11.84 23.84 5.61
CA SER A 233 -12.40 23.72 6.96
C SER A 233 -11.34 24.07 8.00
N SER A 234 -11.65 25.00 8.90
CA SER A 234 -10.75 25.45 9.96
C SER A 234 -10.86 24.56 11.20
N THR A 235 -12.02 23.93 11.41
CA THR A 235 -12.31 23.09 12.58
C THR A 235 -12.69 21.66 12.20
N ILE A 236 -12.51 20.71 13.14
CA ILE A 236 -12.95 19.33 12.95
C ILE A 236 -14.48 19.25 12.80
N LYS A 237 -15.22 20.12 13.52
CA LYS A 237 -16.68 20.21 13.44
C LYS A 237 -17.15 20.64 12.04
N GLU A 238 -16.44 21.59 11.42
CA GLU A 238 -16.68 21.95 10.01
C GLU A 238 -16.36 20.81 9.04
N LEU A 239 -15.26 20.07 9.25
CA LEU A 239 -14.97 18.89 8.44
C LEU A 239 -16.10 17.86 8.54
N GLN A 240 -16.67 17.64 9.73
CA GLN A 240 -17.78 16.70 9.93
C GLN A 240 -19.07 17.14 9.21
N SER A 241 -19.26 18.44 8.96
CA SER A 241 -20.43 18.91 8.21
C SER A 241 -20.26 18.80 6.69
N LYS A 242 -19.07 18.43 6.19
CA LYS A 242 -18.83 18.22 4.75
C LYS A 242 -19.27 16.85 4.28
N GLY A 243 -19.71 16.79 3.03
CA GLY A 243 -19.97 15.54 2.31
C GLY A 243 -21.17 14.74 2.83
N ALA A 244 -21.36 13.55 2.25
CA ALA A 244 -22.44 12.64 2.63
C ALA A 244 -22.03 11.78 3.83
N THR A 245 -22.96 11.52 4.75
CA THR A 245 -22.75 10.54 5.83
C THR A 245 -22.66 9.13 5.25
N VAL A 246 -21.69 8.35 5.71
CA VAL A 246 -21.46 6.96 5.26
C VAL A 246 -21.54 5.99 6.43
N SER A 247 -22.18 4.84 6.22
CA SER A 247 -22.19 3.75 7.21
C SER A 247 -20.83 3.05 7.29
N ARG A 248 -20.53 2.41 8.43
CA ARG A 248 -19.26 1.68 8.61
C ARG A 248 -19.02 0.60 7.55
N SER A 249 -20.07 -0.10 7.12
CA SER A 249 -19.98 -1.15 6.09
C SER A 249 -19.77 -0.62 4.67
N ALA A 250 -20.02 0.68 4.44
CA ALA A 250 -19.91 1.30 3.13
C ALA A 250 -18.66 2.20 2.99
N LEU A 251 -17.72 2.14 3.95
CA LEU A 251 -16.50 2.95 3.95
C LEU A 251 -15.64 2.68 2.71
N GLN A 252 -15.08 3.75 2.16
CA GLN A 252 -14.18 3.75 1.00
C GLN A 252 -12.94 4.58 1.31
N LYS A 253 -11.82 4.23 0.66
CA LYS A 253 -10.55 4.97 0.80
C LYS A 253 -10.80 6.47 0.59
N GLY A 254 -10.26 7.30 1.48
CA GLY A 254 -10.47 8.74 1.45
C GLY A 254 -11.78 9.23 2.08
N ASP A 255 -12.56 8.38 2.73
CA ASP A 255 -13.60 8.85 3.66
C ASP A 255 -12.95 9.42 4.93
N LEU A 256 -13.55 10.48 5.48
CA LEU A 256 -13.16 11.04 6.78
C LEU A 256 -13.93 10.36 7.90
N ILE A 257 -13.24 9.91 8.94
CA ILE A 257 -13.85 9.27 10.10
C ILE A 257 -13.63 10.13 11.33
N PHE A 258 -14.69 10.39 12.09
CA PHE A 258 -14.69 11.29 13.24
C PHE A 258 -14.87 10.51 14.53
N PHE A 259 -14.06 10.86 15.52
CA PHE A 259 -14.07 10.23 16.84
C PHE A 259 -14.20 11.27 17.95
N SER A 260 -14.82 10.88 19.06
CA SER A 260 -14.89 11.67 20.29
C SER A 260 -13.73 11.32 21.24
N SER A 261 -13.50 12.17 22.23
CA SER A 261 -12.57 11.87 23.33
C SER A 261 -13.23 10.99 24.40
N ALA A 262 -14.53 11.20 24.63
CA ALA A 262 -15.35 10.46 25.57
C ALA A 262 -16.33 9.52 24.85
N ILE A 263 -16.49 8.30 25.36
CA ILE A 263 -17.45 7.31 24.86
C ILE A 263 -18.87 7.92 24.92
N GLY A 264 -19.64 7.76 23.84
CA GLY A 264 -21.01 8.27 23.72
C GLY A 264 -21.13 9.75 23.29
N SER A 265 -20.07 10.56 23.38
CA SER A 265 -20.09 11.96 22.92
C SER A 265 -20.23 12.06 21.40
N LYS A 266 -20.93 13.09 20.92
CA LYS A 266 -21.08 13.41 19.48
C LYS A 266 -20.19 14.57 19.03
N THR A 267 -19.42 15.16 19.95
CA THR A 267 -18.47 16.23 19.63
C THR A 267 -17.17 15.61 19.13
N PRO A 268 -16.75 15.89 17.89
CA PRO A 268 -15.54 15.30 17.35
C PRO A 268 -14.31 15.98 17.97
N SER A 269 -13.35 15.17 18.41
CA SER A 269 -12.04 15.62 18.88
C SER A 269 -10.89 15.09 18.01
N LEU A 270 -11.18 14.12 17.14
CA LEU A 270 -10.21 13.49 16.25
C LEU A 270 -10.86 13.20 14.90
N VAL A 271 -10.09 13.38 13.83
CA VAL A 271 -10.47 13.01 12.47
C VAL A 271 -9.37 12.15 11.86
N ALA A 272 -9.76 11.09 11.15
CA ALA A 272 -8.88 10.18 10.45
C ALA A 272 -9.26 10.08 8.98
N ILE A 273 -8.30 9.74 8.12
CA ILE A 273 -8.55 9.34 6.74
C ILE A 273 -8.67 7.80 6.72
N TYR A 274 -9.74 7.27 6.15
CA TYR A 274 -9.90 5.83 5.97
C TYR A 274 -9.00 5.35 4.83
N ALA A 275 -8.16 4.36 5.10
CA ALA A 275 -7.20 3.79 4.15
C ALA A 275 -7.62 2.44 3.55
N GLY A 276 -8.86 2.01 3.81
CA GLY A 276 -9.36 0.68 3.43
C GLY A 276 -8.94 -0.42 4.42
N GLU A 277 -9.65 -1.55 4.40
CA GLU A 277 -9.35 -2.72 5.26
C GLU A 277 -9.23 -2.36 6.74
N HIS A 278 -10.17 -1.54 7.25
CA HIS A 278 -10.18 -1.04 8.63
C HIS A 278 -8.99 -0.14 9.02
N ARG A 279 -8.09 0.21 8.10
CA ARG A 279 -6.94 1.08 8.41
C ARG A 279 -7.34 2.55 8.45
N LEU A 280 -6.73 3.27 9.38
CA LEU A 280 -6.88 4.69 9.62
C LEU A 280 -5.51 5.36 9.49
N ILE A 281 -5.48 6.54 8.86
CA ILE A 281 -4.35 7.47 8.92
C ILE A 281 -4.77 8.66 9.75
N ILE A 282 -4.04 8.94 10.82
CA ILE A 282 -4.42 9.90 11.86
C ILE A 282 -3.29 10.94 12.00
N PRO A 283 -3.58 12.23 11.76
CA PRO A 283 -2.67 13.31 12.17
C PRO A 283 -2.77 13.49 13.69
N SER A 284 -1.93 12.76 14.42
CA SER A 284 -1.82 12.79 15.88
C SER A 284 -0.76 13.81 16.31
N THR A 285 -0.84 14.39 17.51
CA THR A 285 0.17 15.34 17.98
C THR A 285 1.59 14.78 17.81
N GLY A 286 2.46 15.54 17.15
CA GLY A 286 3.83 15.17 16.83
C GLY A 286 4.01 14.51 15.45
N GLU A 287 3.08 13.67 15.01
CA GLU A 287 3.30 12.79 13.86
C GLU A 287 2.02 12.27 13.19
N VAL A 288 2.14 11.79 11.96
CA VAL A 288 1.07 11.04 11.28
C VAL A 288 1.22 9.57 11.64
N ILE A 289 0.20 8.97 12.26
CA ILE A 289 0.20 7.58 12.70
C ILE A 289 -0.85 6.76 11.96
N THR A 290 -0.67 5.44 11.95
CA THR A 290 -1.63 4.50 11.38
C THR A 290 -2.20 3.59 12.47
N ARG A 291 -3.51 3.29 12.39
CA ARG A 291 -4.23 2.48 13.37
C ARG A 291 -5.32 1.66 12.71
N VAL A 292 -5.85 0.69 13.44
CA VAL A 292 -7.01 -0.10 13.02
C VAL A 292 -8.27 0.44 13.68
N LEU A 293 -9.31 0.68 12.88
CA LEU A 293 -10.61 1.18 13.28
C LEU A 293 -11.31 0.30 14.33
N LEU A 294 -10.98 -0.99 14.32
CA LEU A 294 -11.57 -2.00 15.20
C LEU A 294 -10.86 -2.11 16.56
N ALA A 295 -9.75 -1.39 16.77
CA ALA A 295 -9.13 -1.34 18.09
C ALA A 295 -10.02 -0.56 19.07
N ASP A 296 -10.13 -1.05 20.31
CA ASP A 296 -11.10 -0.62 21.33
C ASP A 296 -11.32 0.89 21.38
N TYR A 297 -10.23 1.66 21.46
CA TYR A 297 -10.32 3.12 21.51
C TYR A 297 -11.15 3.70 20.36
N TYR A 298 -10.88 3.27 19.12
CA TYR A 298 -11.54 3.77 17.91
C TYR A 298 -12.92 3.16 17.73
N ALA A 299 -13.09 1.89 18.09
CA ALA A 299 -14.37 1.21 18.00
C ALA A 299 -15.45 1.89 18.85
N ASP A 300 -15.10 2.24 20.10
CA ASP A 300 -16.01 2.80 21.11
C ASP A 300 -16.24 4.31 20.97
N ARG A 301 -15.32 5.02 20.30
CA ARG A 301 -15.37 6.49 20.16
C ARG A 301 -15.76 6.96 18.77
N TYR A 302 -16.05 6.06 17.85
CA TYR A 302 -16.54 6.40 16.52
C TYR A 302 -17.85 7.19 16.60
N ILE A 303 -17.89 8.34 15.95
CA ILE A 303 -19.09 9.18 15.84
C ILE A 303 -19.79 8.93 14.51
N THR A 304 -19.08 9.17 13.40
CA THR A 304 -19.62 9.12 12.04
C THR A 304 -18.48 9.05 11.02
N ALA A 305 -18.79 8.67 9.78
CA ALA A 305 -17.93 8.87 8.63
C ALA A 305 -18.57 9.82 7.60
N LYS A 306 -17.73 10.50 6.83
CA LYS A 306 -18.12 11.46 5.78
C LYS A 306 -17.36 11.18 4.50
N ARG A 307 -18.10 11.05 3.40
CA ARG A 307 -17.55 11.00 2.05
C ARG A 307 -17.57 12.37 1.42
N VAL A 308 -16.38 12.90 1.21
CA VAL A 308 -16.16 14.26 0.68
C VAL A 308 -15.63 14.25 -0.76
N LEU A 309 -15.59 13.08 -1.39
CA LEU A 309 -15.02 12.85 -2.73
C LEU A 309 -15.98 13.15 -3.90
N THR A 310 -17.11 13.81 -3.65
CA THR A 310 -18.06 14.16 -4.70
C THR A 310 -17.43 15.24 -5.59
N ARG A 311 -17.26 14.95 -6.88
CA ARG A 311 -16.83 15.94 -7.88
C ARG A 311 -17.74 17.17 -7.77
N ASN A 312 -17.15 18.35 -7.68
CA ASN A 312 -17.83 19.56 -8.12
C ASN A 312 -18.11 19.38 -9.62
N VAL A 313 -19.31 18.94 -9.97
CA VAL A 313 -19.82 19.08 -11.33
C VAL A 313 -20.24 20.55 -11.49
N SER A 314 -19.27 21.45 -11.49
CA SER A 314 -19.50 22.84 -11.89
C SER A 314 -19.29 22.92 -13.40
N ASN A 315 -20.40 22.92 -14.15
CA ASN A 315 -20.58 23.38 -15.52
C ASN A 315 -19.38 23.26 -16.47
N ARG A 316 -19.36 22.20 -17.28
CA ARG A 316 -19.05 22.38 -18.71
C ARG A 316 -20.37 22.47 -19.46
N SER A 317 -21.02 23.61 -19.31
CA SER A 317 -21.98 24.07 -20.32
C SER A 317 -21.14 24.42 -21.54
N SER A 318 -21.44 23.74 -22.63
CA SER A 318 -21.12 24.07 -24.01
C SER A 318 -20.84 25.56 -24.27
N LEU A 319 -19.65 25.84 -24.80
CA LEU A 319 -19.42 26.77 -25.90
C LEU A 319 -18.39 26.13 -26.84
#